data_AF-A0A9C9KR92-F1
#
_entry.id   AF-A0A9C9KR92-F1
#
_cell.length_a   1.000
_cell.length_b   1.000
_cell.length_c   1.000
_cell.angle_alpha   90.00
_cell.angle_beta   90.00
_cell.angle_gamma   90.00
#
_symmetry.space_group_name_H-M   'P 1'
#
loop_
_entity.id
_entity.type
_entity.pdbx_description
1 polymer ?
#
loop_
_entity_poly.entity_id
_entity_poly.type
_entity_poly.pdbx_seq_one_letter_code
_entity_poly.pdbx_strand_id
1 'polypeptide(L)'
;VETVLGRRLYLPEINSRNGQRRQYAERTAINAPMQGTAADIIKLAMIDVDKWLQGDAGEQVRMIMQVHDELVFEVHESYLESATDEIRTRMQRAAELCVPLVVDIGTGKNWEAAH
;
A
#
# COMPACT_ATOMS: atom_id res chain seq x y z
N VAL A 1 14.18 14.91 2.33
CA VAL A 1 12.69 14.98 2.31
C VAL A 1 12.13 13.83 3.12
N GLU A 2 10.89 13.94 3.59
CA GLU A 2 10.29 12.96 4.50
C GLU A 2 8.88 12.57 4.01
N THR A 3 8.44 11.35 4.32
CA THR A 3 7.04 10.92 4.14
C THR A 3 6.17 11.48 5.26
N VAL A 4 4.83 11.37 5.14
CA VAL A 4 3.89 11.78 6.20
C VAL A 4 4.17 11.03 7.51
N LEU A 5 4.68 9.80 7.42
CA LEU A 5 5.00 8.94 8.55
C LEU A 5 6.48 9.04 9.00
N GLY A 6 7.21 10.04 8.52
CA GLY A 6 8.55 10.39 9.00
C GLY A 6 9.71 9.61 8.39
N ARG A 7 9.48 8.76 7.38
CA ARG A 7 10.57 8.05 6.68
C ARG A 7 11.35 9.03 5.81
N ARG A 8 12.69 9.03 5.94
CA ARG A 8 13.57 10.02 5.30
C ARG A 8 14.22 9.50 4.02
N LEU A 9 14.31 10.38 3.03
CA LEU A 9 15.23 10.25 1.90
C LEU A 9 16.19 11.43 1.87
N TYR A 10 17.49 11.13 1.94
CA TYR A 10 18.57 12.11 1.85
C TYR A 10 18.96 12.34 0.39
N LEU A 11 19.09 13.61 0.00
CA LEU A 11 19.34 14.03 -1.38
C LEU A 11 20.67 14.80 -1.43
N PRO A 12 21.83 14.12 -1.44
CA PRO A 12 23.14 14.78 -1.37
C PRO A 12 23.39 15.71 -2.58
N GLU A 13 22.79 15.39 -3.73
CA GLU A 13 22.96 16.16 -4.97
C GLU A 13 22.04 17.38 -5.08
N ILE A 14 21.21 17.69 -4.06
CA ILE A 14 20.28 18.83 -4.13
C ILE A 14 20.98 20.19 -4.26
N ASN A 15 22.23 20.28 -3.80
CA ASN A 15 23.08 21.47 -3.92
C ASN A 15 24.20 21.29 -4.97
N SER A 16 24.08 20.29 -5.86
CA SER A 16 25.09 19.99 -6.87
C SER A 16 25.28 21.17 -7.83
N ARG A 17 26.53 21.48 -8.17
CA ARG A 17 26.87 22.44 -9.23
C ARG A 17 26.55 21.88 -10.63
N ASN A 18 26.45 20.55 -10.75
CA ASN A 18 26.00 19.90 -11.96
C ASN A 18 24.47 20.03 -12.08
N GLY A 19 24.02 20.82 -13.06
CA GLY A 19 22.59 21.10 -13.27
C GLY A 19 21.73 19.86 -13.47
N GLN A 20 22.21 18.85 -14.19
CA GLN A 20 21.47 17.60 -14.44
C GLN A 20 21.25 16.81 -13.14
N ARG A 21 22.29 16.70 -12.31
CA ARG A 21 22.22 16.00 -11.01
C ARG A 21 21.29 16.73 -10.04
N ARG A 22 21.41 18.06 -9.98
CA ARG A 22 20.54 18.89 -9.14
C ARG A 22 19.08 18.76 -9.55
N GLN A 23 18.78 18.88 -10.84
CA GLN A 23 17.40 18.79 -11.35
C GLN A 23 16.79 17.40 -11.13
N TYR A 24 17.59 16.34 -11.21
CA TYR A 24 17.16 15.01 -10.81
C TYR A 24 16.81 14.96 -9.31
N ALA A 25 17.69 15.47 -8.44
CA ALA A 25 17.45 15.52 -7.00
C ALA A 25 16.21 16.34 -6.64
N GLU A 26 15.96 17.46 -7.32
CA GLU A 26 14.74 18.29 -7.15
C GLU A 26 13.47 17.49 -7.52
N ARG A 27 13.47 16.77 -8.64
CA ARG A 27 12.34 15.89 -9.00
C ARG A 27 12.13 14.78 -7.97
N THR A 28 13.21 14.16 -7.50
CA THR A 28 13.13 13.15 -6.44
C THR A 28 12.61 13.75 -5.13
N ALA A 29 12.97 14.99 -4.79
CA ALA A 29 12.47 15.68 -3.60
C ALA A 29 10.94 15.84 -3.60
N ILE A 30 10.35 16.06 -4.76
CA ILE A 30 8.90 16.19 -4.94
C ILE A 30 8.23 14.81 -4.89
N ASN A 31 8.78 13.82 -5.60
CA ASN A 31 8.13 12.52 -5.76
C ASN A 31 8.27 11.60 -4.54
N ALA A 32 9.42 11.65 -3.86
CA ALA A 32 9.72 10.71 -2.78
C ALA A 32 8.77 10.80 -1.57
N PRO A 33 8.30 11.99 -1.13
CA PRO A 33 7.26 12.08 -0.11
C PRO A 33 5.96 11.38 -0.51
N MET A 34 5.49 11.56 -1.75
CA MET A 34 4.23 10.96 -2.23
C MET A 34 4.34 9.45 -2.37
N GLN A 35 5.30 8.97 -3.17
CA GLN A 35 5.53 7.53 -3.36
C GLN A 35 5.89 6.84 -2.06
N GLY A 36 6.68 7.53 -1.24
CA GLY A 36 7.10 7.00 0.04
C GLY A 36 5.92 6.84 1.00
N THR A 37 5.05 7.84 1.09
CA THR A 37 3.85 7.76 1.94
C THR A 37 2.93 6.63 1.48
N ALA A 38 2.68 6.47 0.17
CA ALA A 38 1.93 5.34 -0.35
C ALA A 38 2.55 3.98 0.06
N ALA A 39 3.88 3.87 -0.05
CA ALA A 39 4.62 2.68 0.37
C ALA A 39 4.64 2.46 1.88
N ASP A 40 4.44 3.49 2.71
CA ASP A 40 4.27 3.32 4.16
C ASP A 40 2.85 2.84 4.48
N ILE A 41 1.82 3.44 3.85
CA ILE A 41 0.41 3.07 4.01
C ILE A 41 0.18 1.61 3.64
N ILE A 42 0.67 1.16 2.48
CA ILE A 42 0.45 -0.22 2.04
C ILE A 42 1.09 -1.22 3.01
N LYS A 43 2.25 -0.90 3.59
CA LYS A 43 2.91 -1.77 4.58
C LYS A 43 2.14 -1.82 5.89
N LEU A 44 1.58 -0.70 6.34
CA LEU A 44 0.70 -0.69 7.51
C LEU A 44 -0.57 -1.51 7.26
N ALA A 45 -1.17 -1.37 6.08
CA ALA A 45 -2.32 -2.18 5.66
C ALA A 45 -1.98 -3.68 5.67
N MET A 46 -0.84 -4.06 5.09
CA MET A 46 -0.36 -5.44 5.08
C MET A 46 -0.20 -6.00 6.49
N ILE A 47 0.36 -5.23 7.42
CA ILE A 47 0.54 -5.65 8.82
C ILE A 47 -0.81 -5.84 9.53
N ASP A 48 -1.77 -4.92 9.32
CA ASP A 48 -3.10 -5.03 9.94
C ASP A 48 -3.90 -6.22 9.37
N VAL A 49 -3.82 -6.42 8.05
CA VAL A 49 -4.41 -7.58 7.39
C VAL A 49 -3.76 -8.88 7.87
N ASP A 50 -2.43 -8.96 7.91
CA ASP A 50 -1.73 -10.17 8.39
C ASP A 50 -2.13 -10.52 9.83
N LYS A 51 -2.23 -9.54 10.74
CA LYS A 51 -2.71 -9.79 12.10
C LYS A 51 -4.11 -10.42 12.15
N TRP A 52 -5.01 -9.99 11.27
CA TRP A 52 -6.34 -10.58 11.15
C TRP A 52 -6.30 -11.99 10.54
N LEU A 53 -5.44 -12.21 9.54
CA LEU A 53 -5.23 -13.53 8.95
C LEU A 53 -4.64 -14.52 9.98
N GLN A 54 -3.74 -14.09 10.86
CA GLN A 54 -3.20 -14.96 11.92
C GLN A 54 -4.24 -15.34 13.00
N GLY A 55 -5.39 -14.66 13.03
CA GLY A 55 -6.50 -14.92 13.95
C GLY A 55 -7.66 -15.63 13.25
N ASP A 56 -8.79 -14.95 13.18
CA ASP A 56 -10.11 -15.51 12.83
C ASP A 56 -10.21 -16.05 11.39
N ALA A 57 -9.34 -15.59 10.48
CA ALA A 57 -9.44 -15.85 9.04
C ALA A 57 -8.41 -16.84 8.47
N GLY A 58 -7.45 -17.34 9.28
CA GLY A 58 -6.21 -17.96 8.81
C GLY A 58 -6.33 -19.23 7.96
N GLU A 59 -7.49 -19.88 7.96
CA GLU A 59 -7.77 -21.05 7.11
C GLU A 59 -8.57 -20.69 5.85
N GLN A 60 -9.23 -19.53 5.81
CA GLN A 60 -10.18 -19.14 4.76
C GLN A 60 -9.60 -18.13 3.78
N VAL A 61 -8.58 -17.35 4.18
CA VAL A 61 -8.01 -16.26 3.40
C VAL A 61 -6.49 -16.32 3.45
N ARG A 62 -5.85 -16.11 2.30
CA ARG A 62 -4.41 -16.02 2.18
C ARG A 62 -3.99 -14.85 1.32
N MET A 63 -3.17 -13.95 1.86
CA MET A 63 -2.48 -12.93 1.07
C MET A 63 -1.35 -13.61 0.28
N ILE A 64 -1.37 -13.50 -1.05
CA ILE A 64 -0.41 -14.18 -1.93
C ILE A 64 0.54 -13.22 -2.63
N MET A 65 0.16 -11.96 -2.83
CA MET A 65 0.97 -11.00 -3.57
C MET A 65 0.72 -9.56 -3.13
N GLN A 66 1.73 -8.72 -3.32
CA GLN A 66 1.62 -7.27 -3.29
C GLN A 66 2.26 -6.72 -4.56
N VAL A 67 1.53 -5.88 -5.30
CA VAL A 67 2.01 -5.26 -6.55
C VAL A 67 1.53 -3.81 -6.57
N HIS A 68 2.46 -2.86 -6.71
CA HIS A 68 2.14 -1.43 -6.67
C HIS A 68 1.38 -1.00 -5.40
N ASP A 69 0.08 -0.75 -5.51
CA ASP A 69 -0.87 -0.38 -4.47
C ASP A 69 -1.94 -1.47 -4.22
N GLU A 70 -1.80 -2.63 -4.87
CA GLU A 70 -2.71 -3.76 -4.81
C GLU A 70 -2.20 -4.85 -3.85
N LEU A 71 -3.14 -5.48 -3.13
CA LEU A 71 -2.94 -6.71 -2.38
C LEU A 71 -3.82 -7.81 -2.99
N VAL A 72 -3.20 -8.94 -3.32
CA VAL A 72 -3.88 -10.07 -3.95
C VAL A 72 -4.09 -11.18 -2.93
N PHE A 73 -5.30 -11.73 -2.91
CA PHE A 73 -5.73 -12.74 -1.96
C PHE A 73 -6.31 -13.97 -2.66
N GLU A 74 -6.07 -15.14 -2.09
CA GLU A 74 -6.89 -16.32 -2.29
C GLU A 74 -7.91 -16.40 -1.15
N VAL A 75 -9.18 -16.60 -1.48
CA VAL A 75 -10.29 -16.59 -0.52
C VAL A 75 -11.18 -17.79 -0.78
N HIS A 76 -11.53 -18.52 0.28
CA HIS A 76 -12.54 -19.57 0.19
C HIS A 76 -13.91 -18.97 -0.10
N GLU A 77 -14.65 -19.57 -1.04
CA GLU A 77 -15.89 -18.99 -1.59
C GLU A 77 -16.94 -18.68 -0.51
N SER A 78 -17.06 -19.54 0.50
CA SER A 78 -18.01 -19.33 1.62
C SER A 78 -17.66 -18.14 2.52
N TYR A 79 -16.45 -17.58 2.39
CA TYR A 79 -15.95 -16.49 3.21
C TYR A 79 -15.72 -15.20 2.41
N LEU A 80 -16.08 -15.19 1.12
CA LEU A 80 -15.78 -14.10 0.19
C LEU A 80 -16.35 -12.74 0.63
N GLU A 81 -17.62 -12.71 1.04
CA GLU A 81 -18.29 -11.47 1.48
C GLU A 81 -17.64 -10.90 2.74
N SER A 82 -17.44 -11.75 3.76
CA SER A 82 -16.78 -11.35 5.00
C SER A 82 -15.34 -10.89 4.77
N ALA A 83 -14.57 -11.60 3.94
CA ALA A 83 -13.21 -11.21 3.61
C ALA A 83 -13.16 -9.87 2.89
N THR A 84 -14.07 -9.64 1.95
CA THR A 84 -14.16 -8.40 1.18
C THR A 84 -14.35 -7.18 2.10
N ASP A 85 -15.28 -7.27 3.05
CA ASP A 85 -15.55 -6.17 3.98
C ASP A 85 -14.42 -5.94 4.98
N GLU A 86 -13.85 -7.03 5.51
CA GLU A 86 -12.74 -6.96 6.47
C GLU A 86 -11.45 -6.41 5.83
N ILE A 87 -11.13 -6.82 4.60
CA ILE A 87 -9.97 -6.32 3.83
C ILE A 87 -10.17 -4.85 3.49
N ARG A 88 -11.34 -4.46 2.96
CA ARG A 88 -11.67 -3.07 2.63
C ARG A 88 -11.46 -2.17 3.85
N THR A 89 -12.08 -2.55 4.97
CA THR A 89 -12.03 -1.77 6.21
C THR A 89 -10.61 -1.57 6.71
N ARG A 90 -9.78 -2.64 6.69
CA ARG A 90 -8.38 -2.60 7.14
C ARG A 90 -7.49 -1.75 6.24
N MET A 91 -7.64 -1.90 4.92
CA MET A 91 -6.85 -1.12 3.97
C MET A 91 -7.23 0.37 4.02
N GLN A 92 -8.53 0.70 4.14
CA GLN A 92 -8.97 2.10 4.23
C GLN A 92 -8.55 2.80 5.52
N ARG A 93 -8.46 2.06 6.64
CA ARG A 93 -8.04 2.61 7.95
C ARG A 93 -6.53 2.58 8.17
N ALA A 94 -5.74 2.13 7.20
CA ALA A 94 -4.30 1.91 7.36
C ALA A 94 -3.52 3.19 7.71
N ALA A 95 -4.06 4.37 7.36
CA ALA A 95 -3.55 5.65 7.80
C ALA A 95 -4.68 6.68 7.90
N GLU A 96 -4.52 7.63 8.83
CA GLU A 96 -5.38 8.80 8.93
C GLU A 96 -4.83 9.93 8.05
N LEU A 97 -5.62 10.34 7.06
CA LEU A 97 -5.28 11.38 6.10
C LEU A 97 -6.40 12.42 6.05
N CYS A 98 -6.09 13.62 5.54
CA CYS A 98 -7.08 14.67 5.35
C CYS A 98 -8.15 14.33 4.29
N VAL A 99 -7.88 13.33 3.44
CA VAL A 99 -8.78 12.79 2.43
C VAL A 99 -8.90 11.28 2.68
N PRO A 100 -10.11 10.70 2.61
CA PRO A 100 -10.29 9.28 2.88
C PRO A 100 -9.57 8.40 1.85
N LEU A 101 -8.98 7.29 2.33
CA LEU A 101 -8.46 6.24 1.47
C LEU A 101 -9.62 5.42 0.90
N VAL A 102 -9.58 5.16 -0.39
CA VAL A 102 -10.57 4.34 -1.11
C VAL A 102 -9.90 3.06 -1.55
N VAL A 103 -10.61 1.94 -1.42
CA VAL A 103 -10.14 0.61 -1.80
C VAL A 103 -11.22 -0.03 -2.66
N ASP A 104 -10.88 -0.26 -3.92
CA ASP A 104 -11.68 -1.03 -4.85
C ASP A 104 -11.32 -2.51 -4.73
N ILE A 105 -12.34 -3.37 -4.78
CA ILE A 105 -12.17 -4.82 -4.68
C ILE A 105 -12.86 -5.46 -5.87
N GLY A 106 -12.10 -6.18 -6.68
CA GLY A 106 -12.62 -7.11 -7.67
C GLY A 106 -12.37 -8.56 -7.27
N THR A 107 -13.18 -9.47 -7.80
CA THR A 107 -13.15 -10.89 -7.47
C THR A 107 -13.28 -11.70 -8.75
N GLY A 108 -12.48 -12.76 -8.89
CA GLY A 108 -12.47 -13.57 -10.11
C GLY A 108 -11.78 -14.91 -9.88
N LYS A 109 -11.94 -15.82 -10.86
CA LYS A 109 -11.28 -17.15 -10.83
C LYS A 109 -9.79 -17.10 -11.14
N ASN A 110 -9.32 -15.96 -11.62
CA ASN A 110 -7.93 -15.66 -11.89
C ASN A 110 -7.71 -14.16 -11.67
N TRP A 111 -6.45 -13.74 -11.67
CA TRP A 111 -6.09 -12.36 -11.39
C TRP A 111 -6.65 -11.37 -12.42
N GLU A 112 -6.62 -11.71 -13.72
CA GLU A 112 -7.16 -10.85 -14.79
C GLU A 112 -8.67 -10.58 -14.64
N ALA A 113 -9.44 -11.54 -14.13
CA ALA A 113 -10.87 -11.39 -13.88
C ALA A 113 -11.19 -10.68 -12.56
N ALA A 114 -10.20 -10.58 -11.65
CA ALA A 114 -10.33 -9.94 -10.35
C ALA A 114 -9.80 -8.50 -10.33
N HIS A 115 -8.88 -8.18 -11.25
CA HIS A 115 -8.33 -6.85 -11.49
C HIS A 115 -9.31 -6.01 -12.32
#